data_AF-A0A644UB64-F1
#
_entry.id   AF-A0A644UB64-F1
#
_cell.length_a   1.000
_cell.length_b   1.000
_cell.length_c   1.000
_cell.angle_alpha   90.00
_cell.angle_beta   90.00
_cell.angle_gamma   90.00
#
_symmetry.space_group_name_H-M   'P 1'
#
loop_
_entity.id
_entity.type
_entity.pdbx_description
1 polymer ?
#
loop_
_entity_poly.entity_id
_entity_poly.type
_entity_poly.pdbx_seq_one_letter_code
_entity_poly.pdbx_strand_id
1 'polypeptide(L)'
;MQAGSNAFTMSPQKWISGTNAIGIISRSGRYGGTFAHRDIAFEFASWISAEFKLYIIKDYQRLKLDENSRLSLGWNLNRTLAKINYRILLF
;
A
#
# COMPACT_ATOMS: atom_id res chain seq x y z
N MET A 1 29.18 -20.70 -8.24
CA MET A 1 29.05 -19.52 -9.11
C MET A 1 28.85 -20.02 -10.53
N GLN A 2 27.65 -19.87 -11.10
CA GLN A 2 27.44 -20.01 -12.55
C GLN A 2 27.15 -18.62 -13.10
N ALA A 3 28.21 -17.85 -13.35
CA ALA A 3 28.14 -16.63 -14.14
C ALA A 3 28.78 -16.95 -15.50
N GLY A 4 28.00 -16.87 -16.59
CA GLY A 4 28.53 -17.04 -17.95
C GLY A 4 27.72 -17.92 -18.91
N SER A 5 26.64 -18.58 -18.46
CA SER A 5 25.69 -19.22 -19.39
C SER A 5 24.52 -18.27 -19.65
N ASN A 6 24.15 -18.08 -20.92
CA ASN A 6 23.02 -17.25 -21.38
C ASN A 6 21.63 -17.78 -20.93
N ALA A 7 21.57 -18.60 -19.88
CA ALA A 7 20.39 -19.24 -19.33
C ALA A 7 20.30 -19.04 -17.81
N PHE A 8 20.74 -17.89 -17.30
CA PHE A 8 20.54 -17.56 -15.90
C PHE A 8 19.07 -17.15 -15.67
N THR A 9 18.23 -18.14 -15.38
CA THR A 9 16.87 -17.91 -14.89
C THR A 9 16.87 -17.89 -13.36
N MET A 10 16.60 -16.73 -12.79
CA MET A 10 16.34 -16.57 -11.36
C MET A 10 14.89 -16.96 -11.08
N SER A 11 14.67 -18.15 -10.51
CA SER A 11 13.34 -18.53 -10.03
C SER A 11 13.05 -17.89 -8.67
N PRO A 12 11.78 -17.70 -8.28
CA PRO A 12 11.43 -17.19 -6.95
C PRO A 12 12.06 -17.99 -5.80
N GLN A 13 12.12 -19.32 -5.91
CA GLN A 13 12.78 -20.18 -4.92
C GLN A 13 14.29 -19.93 -4.82
N LYS A 14 14.98 -19.74 -5.97
CA LYS A 14 16.41 -19.39 -5.99
C LYS A 14 16.65 -18.00 -5.40
N TRP A 15 15.79 -17.03 -5.70
CA TRP A 15 15.85 -15.69 -5.12
C TRP A 15 15.72 -15.74 -3.60
N ILE A 16 14.69 -16.41 -3.07
CA ILE A 16 14.46 -16.54 -1.63
C ILE A 16 15.69 -17.16 -0.95
N SER A 17 16.20 -18.26 -1.51
CA SER A 17 17.35 -18.99 -0.95
C SER A 17 18.66 -18.19 -1.04
N GLY A 18 18.87 -17.45 -2.13
CA GLY A 18 20.10 -16.70 -2.37
C GLY A 18 20.17 -15.35 -1.65
N THR A 19 19.02 -14.77 -1.30
CA THR A 19 18.93 -13.45 -0.66
C THR A 19 18.43 -13.48 0.78
N ASN A 20 18.00 -14.65 1.26
CA ASN A 20 17.25 -14.79 2.51
C ASN A 20 16.01 -13.89 2.56
N ALA A 21 15.29 -13.79 1.43
CA ALA A 21 14.13 -12.92 1.32
C ALA A 21 13.03 -13.32 2.32
N ILE A 22 12.53 -12.32 3.05
CA ILE A 22 11.42 -12.47 3.99
C ILE A 22 10.13 -12.01 3.32
N GLY A 23 9.01 -12.68 3.62
CA GLY A 23 7.69 -12.29 3.13
C GLY A 23 7.34 -12.80 1.74
N ILE A 24 8.15 -13.68 1.14
CA ILE A 24 7.84 -14.42 -0.08
C ILE A 24 7.98 -15.92 0.19
N ILE A 25 7.00 -16.71 -0.23
CA ILE A 25 6.97 -18.16 -0.07
C ILE A 25 6.70 -18.77 -1.44
N SER A 26 7.59 -19.66 -1.91
CA SER A 26 7.42 -20.34 -3.19
C SER A 26 7.47 -21.85 -3.01
N ARG A 27 6.33 -22.52 -3.26
CA ARG A 27 6.17 -23.96 -3.10
C ARG A 27 5.92 -24.63 -4.45
N SER A 28 6.64 -25.71 -4.72
CA SER A 28 6.45 -26.58 -5.88
C SER A 28 5.44 -27.70 -5.57
N GLY A 29 4.75 -28.21 -6.60
CA GLY A 29 3.84 -29.34 -6.49
C GLY A 29 2.37 -29.00 -6.76
N ARG A 30 1.48 -29.98 -6.57
CA ARG A 30 0.02 -29.79 -6.67
C ARG A 30 -0.42 -28.89 -5.51
N TYR A 31 -1.13 -27.81 -5.82
CA TYR A 31 -1.40 -26.67 -4.90
C TYR A 31 -0.17 -25.80 -4.56
N GLY A 32 0.89 -25.91 -5.35
CA GLY A 32 2.04 -25.01 -5.31
C GLY A 32 1.70 -23.61 -5.86
N GLY A 33 2.66 -22.71 -5.72
CA GLY A 33 2.54 -21.31 -6.12
C GLY A 33 3.58 -20.44 -5.44
N THR A 34 3.67 -19.19 -5.89
CA THR A 34 4.45 -18.16 -5.21
C THR A 34 3.49 -17.18 -4.57
N PHE A 35 3.60 -17.03 -3.25
CA PHE A 35 2.80 -16.17 -2.41
C PHE A 35 3.71 -15.12 -1.78
N ALA A 36 3.18 -13.92 -1.57
CA ALA A 36 3.92 -12.84 -0.94
C ALA A 36 3.02 -12.09 0.06
N HIS A 37 3.65 -11.43 1.02
CA HIS A 37 2.98 -10.43 1.86
C HIS A 37 2.27 -9.40 0.98
N ARG A 38 1.12 -8.87 1.44
CA ARG A 38 0.25 -8.00 0.62
C ARG A 38 1.01 -6.85 -0.03
N ASP A 39 1.86 -6.17 0.74
CA ASP A 39 2.61 -5.00 0.25
C ASP A 39 3.61 -5.40 -0.86
N ILE A 40 4.31 -6.51 -0.67
CA ILE A 40 5.24 -7.06 -1.67
C ILE A 40 4.47 -7.46 -2.94
N ALA A 41 3.32 -8.13 -2.78
CA ALA A 41 2.47 -8.51 -3.90
C ALA A 41 1.94 -7.28 -4.66
N PHE A 42 1.58 -6.21 -3.96
CA PHE A 42 1.12 -4.96 -4.55
C PHE A 42 2.21 -4.26 -5.34
N GLU A 43 3.45 -4.27 -4.87
CA GLU A 43 4.59 -3.74 -5.62
C GLU A 43 4.82 -4.50 -6.92
N PHE A 44 4.81 -5.84 -6.87
CA PHE A 44 4.92 -6.66 -8.09
C PHE A 44 3.77 -6.42 -9.06
N ALA A 45 2.53 -6.40 -8.57
CA ALA A 45 1.36 -6.12 -9.39
C ALA A 45 1.41 -4.71 -10.02
N SER A 46 1.89 -3.72 -9.27
CA SER A 46 2.07 -2.34 -9.74
C SER A 46 3.21 -2.21 -10.76
N TRP A 47 4.23 -3.04 -10.68
CA TRP A 47 5.29 -3.09 -11.68
C TRP A 47 4.80 -3.73 -12.99
N ILE A 48 3.98 -4.77 -12.90
CA ILE A 48 3.42 -5.48 -14.05
C ILE A 48 2.32 -4.66 -14.76
N SER A 49 1.47 -3.98 -14.00
CA SER A 49 0.31 -3.25 -14.53
C SER A 49 0.29 -1.79 -14.09
N ALA A 50 0.43 -0.89 -15.08
CA ALA A 50 0.26 0.54 -14.87
C ALA A 50 -1.17 0.91 -14.42
N GLU A 51 -2.18 0.16 -14.88
CA GLU A 51 -3.58 0.34 -14.48
C GLU A 51 -3.75 0.04 -12.98
N PHE A 52 -3.19 -1.08 -12.52
CA PHE A 52 -3.24 -1.44 -11.11
C PHE A 52 -2.55 -0.39 -10.22
N LYS A 53 -1.38 0.10 -10.64
CA LYS A 53 -0.69 1.21 -9.96
C LYS A 53 -1.55 2.46 -9.90
N LEU A 54 -2.18 2.85 -11.01
CA LEU A 54 -3.06 4.03 -11.06
C LEU A 54 -4.28 3.86 -10.15
N TYR A 55 -4.84 2.65 -10.06
CA TYR A 55 -5.94 2.34 -9.17
C TYR A 55 -5.56 2.57 -7.70
N ILE A 56 -4.41 2.06 -7.26
CA ILE A 56 -3.90 2.30 -5.89
C ILE A 56 -3.72 3.80 -5.62
N ILE A 57 -3.13 4.55 -6.56
CA ILE A 57 -2.92 5.99 -6.41
C ILE A 57 -4.25 6.74 -6.24
N LYS A 58 -5.25 6.41 -7.06
CA LYS A 58 -6.58 7.03 -7.00
C LYS A 58 -7.29 6.70 -5.69
N ASP A 59 -7.21 5.45 -5.23
CA ASP A 59 -7.83 5.03 -3.97
C ASP A 59 -7.19 5.75 -2.77
N TYR A 60 -5.85 5.87 -2.76
CA TYR A 60 -5.13 6.66 -1.77
C TYR A 60 -5.57 8.13 -1.75
N GLN A 61 -5.66 8.77 -2.94
CA GLN A 61 -6.13 10.15 -3.05
C GLN A 61 -7.56 10.31 -2.52
N ARG A 62 -8.45 9.35 -2.84
CA ARG A 62 -9.83 9.34 -2.34
C ARG A 62 -9.87 9.28 -0.81
N LEU A 63 -9.11 8.38 -0.20
CA LEU A 63 -9.02 8.26 1.26
C LEU A 63 -8.50 9.54 1.90
N LYS A 64 -7.49 10.17 1.30
CA LYS A 64 -6.93 11.43 1.79
C LYS A 64 -7.92 12.60 1.71
N LEU A 65 -8.71 12.67 0.64
CA LEU A 65 -9.74 13.69 0.51
C LEU A 65 -10.85 13.52 1.54
N ASP A 66 -11.30 12.27 1.77
CA ASP A 66 -12.31 11.97 2.79
C ASP A 66 -11.81 12.32 4.20
N GLU A 67 -10.59 11.91 4.54
CA GLU A 67 -9.96 12.23 5.82
C GLU A 67 -9.85 13.74 6.05
N ASN A 68 -9.41 14.50 5.05
CA ASN A 68 -9.32 15.95 5.13
C ASN A 68 -10.70 16.62 5.28
N SER A 69 -11.71 16.11 4.59
CA SER A 69 -13.08 16.63 4.71
C SER A 69 -13.63 16.47 6.14
N ARG A 70 -13.41 15.30 6.75
CA ARG A 70 -13.81 15.00 8.14
C ARG A 70 -13.09 15.90 9.14
N LEU A 71 -11.79 16.12 8.96
CA LEU A 71 -11.00 17.03 9.80
C LEU A 71 -11.52 18.48 9.71
N SER A 72 -11.85 18.95 8.51
CA SER A 72 -12.36 20.30 8.29
C SER A 72 -13.72 20.54 8.96
N LEU A 73 -14.60 19.53 8.97
CA LEU A 73 -15.90 19.57 9.64
C LEU A 73 -15.74 19.75 11.16
N GLY A 74 -14.86 18.96 11.80
CA GLY A 74 -14.58 19.09 13.22
C GLY A 74 -14.02 20.46 13.60
N TRP A 75 -13.09 20.98 12.79
CA TRP A 75 -12.52 22.31 13.01
C TRP A 75 -13.57 23.43 12.87
N ASN A 76 -14.47 23.34 11.90
CA ASN A 76 -15.57 24.28 11.73
C ASN A 76 -16.57 24.21 12.89
N LEU A 77 -16.87 23.01 13.40
CA LEU A 77 -17.74 22.81 14.56
C LEU A 77 -17.16 23.52 15.80
N ASN A 78 -15.88 23.30 16.09
CA ASN A 78 -15.20 23.92 17.24
C ASN A 78 -15.19 25.45 17.14
N ARG A 79 -14.94 26.02 15.96
CA ARG A 79 -15.02 27.47 15.75
C ARG A 79 -16.44 28.01 15.95
N THR A 80 -17.45 27.25 15.54
CA THR A 80 -18.85 27.66 15.70
C THR A 80 -19.27 27.63 17.17
N LEU A 81 -18.94 26.55 17.88
CA LEU A 81 -19.16 26.43 19.33
C LEU A 81 -18.45 27.55 20.11
N ALA A 82 -17.19 27.83 19.78
CA ALA A 82 -16.46 28.93 20.42
C ALA A 82 -17.16 30.29 20.19
N LYS A 83 -17.60 30.59 18.96
CA LYS A 83 -18.34 31.83 18.65
C LYS A 83 -19.65 31.94 19.43
N ILE A 84 -20.38 30.83 19.58
CA ILE A 84 -21.62 30.79 20.38
C ILE A 84 -21.30 31.05 21.86
N ASN A 85 -20.30 30.37 22.42
CA ASN A 85 -19.89 30.58 23.81
C ASN A 85 -19.48 32.03 24.08
N TYR A 86 -18.69 32.65 23.19
CA TYR A 86 -18.34 34.06 23.33
C TYR A 86 -19.56 34.98 23.32
N ARG A 87 -20.60 34.68 22.52
CA ARG A 87 -21.84 35.47 22.51
C ARG A 87 -22.67 35.29 23.78
N ILE A 88 -22.69 34.09 24.35
CA ILE A 88 -23.42 33.80 25.60
C ILE A 88 -22.73 34.44 26.79
N LEU A 89 -21.39 34.39 26.87
CA LEU A 89 -20.60 34.98 27.96
C LEU A 89 -20.57 36.53 27.96
N LEU A 90 -20.95 37.17 26.85
CA LEU A 90 -21.00 38.63 26.69
C LEU A 90 -22.40 39.23 26.93
N PHE A 91 -23.37 38.41 27.33
CA PHE A 91 -24.69 38.81 27.84
C PHE A 91 -24.79 38.49 29.33
#